data_AF-S4PFN0-F1
#
_entry.id   AF-S4PFN0-F1
#
_cell.length_a   1.000
_cell.length_b   1.000
_cell.length_c   1.000
_cell.angle_alpha   90.00
_cell.angle_beta   90.00
_cell.angle_gamma   90.00
#
_symmetry.space_group_name_H-M   'P 1'
#
loop_
_entity.id
_entity.type
_entity.pdbx_description
1 polymer ?
#
loop_
_entity_poly.entity_id
_entity_poly.type
_entity_poly.pdbx_seq_one_letter_code
_entity_poly.pdbx_strand_id
1 'polypeptide(L)'
;PPAADAGETLYAGWDCPQVAALYAYAPTQPDELALAEGDIVNVTRKTSEGWYYGERTRDGEAGWFPGAYTAEIASPHVRARNLRQRYRLLALSATYLGQRRKPV
;
A
#
# COMPACT_ATOMS: atom_id res chain seq x y z
N PRO A 1 11.18 16.87 13.53
CA PRO A 1 10.03 16.38 12.71
C PRO A 1 9.68 17.41 11.64
N PRO A 2 9.68 17.07 10.34
CA PRO A 2 9.10 17.98 9.36
C PRO A 2 7.63 18.18 9.73
N ALA A 3 7.19 19.43 9.66
CA ALA A 3 5.88 19.86 10.09
C ALA A 3 4.81 19.01 9.40
N ALA A 4 3.85 18.49 10.18
CA ALA A 4 2.62 17.99 9.59
C ALA A 4 1.98 19.18 8.85
N ASP A 5 2.06 19.17 7.52
CA ASP A 5 1.52 20.22 6.68
C ASP A 5 0.02 20.32 6.90
N ALA A 6 -0.48 21.55 7.04
CA ALA A 6 -1.88 21.88 7.34
C ALA A 6 -2.92 21.40 6.29
N GLY A 7 -2.49 20.61 5.30
CA GLY A 7 -3.31 20.01 4.24
C GLY A 7 -3.23 18.48 4.15
N GLU A 8 -2.65 17.80 5.14
CA GLU A 8 -2.57 16.34 5.15
C GLU A 8 -3.90 15.69 5.58
N THR A 9 -4.42 14.78 4.75
CA THR A 9 -5.55 13.92 5.13
C THR A 9 -5.01 12.61 5.67
N LEU A 10 -5.33 12.28 6.91
CA LEU A 10 -4.97 11.03 7.58
C LEU A 10 -6.17 10.08 7.63
N TYR A 11 -6.00 8.88 7.10
CA TYR A 11 -7.01 7.83 7.13
C TYR A 11 -6.72 6.83 8.25
N ALA A 12 -7.78 6.41 8.96
CA ALA A 12 -7.66 5.33 9.91
C ALA A 12 -7.45 4.00 9.17
N GLY A 13 -6.69 3.08 9.76
CA GLY A 13 -6.35 1.80 9.12
C GLY A 13 -7.57 0.94 8.74
N TRP A 14 -8.71 1.12 9.40
CA TRP A 14 -9.96 0.38 9.13
C TRP A 14 -10.80 0.97 7.99
N ASP A 15 -10.52 2.21 7.56
CA ASP A 15 -11.19 2.86 6.40
C ASP A 15 -10.19 3.58 5.50
N CYS A 16 -9.01 2.98 5.32
CA CYS A 16 -8.07 3.49 4.35
C CYS A 16 -8.61 3.25 2.92
N PRO A 17 -8.60 4.27 2.04
CA PRO A 17 -8.88 4.06 0.63
C PRO A 17 -7.85 3.12 0.01
N GLN A 18 -8.28 2.38 -1.00
CA GLN A 18 -7.38 1.58 -1.83
C GLN A 18 -7.22 2.21 -3.20
N VAL A 19 -6.01 2.16 -3.72
CA VAL A 19 -5.70 2.59 -5.08
C VAL A 19 -5.03 1.45 -5.85
N ALA A 20 -5.22 1.43 -7.17
CA ALA A 20 -4.48 0.58 -8.09
C ALA A 20 -3.48 1.44 -8.87
N ALA A 21 -2.23 1.02 -8.96
CA ALA A 21 -1.23 1.66 -9.80
C ALA A 21 -1.58 1.47 -11.28
N LEU A 22 -1.72 2.57 -12.01
CA LEU A 22 -1.93 2.59 -13.45
C LEU A 22 -0.61 2.58 -14.21
N TYR A 23 0.45 3.08 -13.59
CA TYR A 23 1.79 3.20 -14.17
C TYR A 23 2.85 2.77 -13.16
N ALA A 24 3.99 2.31 -13.66
CA ALA A 24 5.16 2.05 -12.82
C ALA A 24 5.78 3.36 -12.30
N TYR A 25 6.35 3.32 -11.10
CA TYR A 25 7.03 4.45 -10.48
C TYR A 25 8.35 3.99 -9.86
N ALA A 26 9.44 4.68 -10.20
CA ALA A 26 10.78 4.44 -9.67
C ALA A 26 11.11 5.49 -8.58
N PRO A 27 11.36 5.06 -7.33
CA PRO A 27 11.69 5.96 -6.22
C PRO A 27 12.92 6.83 -6.50
N THR A 28 12.84 8.10 -6.12
CA THR A 28 13.99 9.02 -6.13
C THR A 28 14.54 9.31 -4.73
N GLN A 29 13.71 9.12 -3.70
CA GLN A 29 14.08 9.25 -2.29
C GLN A 29 13.88 7.94 -1.51
N PRO A 30 14.57 7.74 -0.37
CA PRO A 30 14.48 6.50 0.40
C PRO A 30 13.11 6.23 1.06
N ASP A 31 12.30 7.26 1.24
CA ASP A 31 10.96 7.19 1.83
C ASP A 31 9.85 7.00 0.79
N GLU A 32 10.21 6.93 -0.49
CA GLU A 32 9.29 6.68 -1.58
C GLU A 32 9.06 5.18 -1.85
N LEU A 33 7.84 4.84 -2.22
CA LEU A 33 7.40 3.49 -2.54
C LEU A 33 7.45 3.28 -4.06
N ALA A 34 8.20 2.28 -4.50
CA ALA A 34 8.18 1.85 -5.90
C ALA A 34 6.78 1.35 -6.29
N LEU A 35 6.38 1.51 -7.55
CA LEU A 35 5.12 0.93 -8.04
C LEU A 35 5.37 0.15 -9.32
N ALA A 36 4.68 -0.97 -9.46
CA ALA A 36 4.45 -1.64 -10.74
C ALA A 36 2.97 -1.50 -11.13
N GLU A 37 2.68 -1.54 -12.42
CA GLU A 37 1.30 -1.53 -12.92
C GLU A 37 0.48 -2.66 -12.28
N GLY A 38 -0.72 -2.32 -11.80
CA GLY A 38 -1.63 -3.24 -11.12
C GLY A 38 -1.37 -3.40 -9.61
N ASP A 39 -0.33 -2.78 -9.05
CA ASP A 39 -0.11 -2.81 -7.60
C ASP A 39 -1.28 -2.21 -6.84
N ILE A 40 -1.71 -2.90 -5.79
CA ILE A 40 -2.76 -2.43 -4.88
C ILE A 40 -2.12 -1.87 -3.63
N VAL A 41 -2.44 -0.61 -3.32
CA VAL A 41 -1.89 0.12 -2.18
C VAL A 41 -3.02 0.59 -1.26
N ASN A 42 -2.86 0.35 0.04
CA ASN A 42 -3.72 0.91 1.08
C ASN A 42 -3.19 2.30 1.47
N VAL A 43 -3.95 3.36 1.17
CA VAL A 43 -3.50 4.74 1.38
C VAL A 43 -3.88 5.22 2.78
N THR A 44 -2.88 5.58 3.58
CA THR A 44 -3.08 6.08 4.93
C THR A 44 -2.93 7.58 5.03
N ARG A 45 -2.23 8.23 4.09
CA ARG A 45 -2.05 9.68 4.06
C ARG A 45 -2.11 10.24 2.66
N LYS A 46 -2.62 11.46 2.51
CA LYS A 46 -2.57 12.24 1.26
C LYS A 46 -2.17 13.68 1.57
N THR A 47 -1.20 14.21 0.83
CA THR A 47 -0.83 15.62 0.89
C THR A 47 -1.64 16.45 -0.11
N SER A 48 -1.72 17.76 0.12
CA SER A 48 -2.33 18.70 -0.83
C SER A 48 -1.58 18.79 -2.16
N GLU A 49 -0.32 18.37 -2.19
CA GLU A 49 0.53 18.33 -3.39
C GLU A 49 0.30 17.08 -4.26
N GLY A 50 -0.62 16.19 -3.83
CA GLY A 50 -0.98 14.99 -4.59
C GLY A 50 -0.09 13.78 -4.31
N TRP A 51 0.72 13.80 -3.25
CA TRP A 51 1.50 12.65 -2.79
C TRP A 51 0.68 11.80 -1.83
N TYR A 52 0.73 10.48 -2.03
CA TYR A 52 0.04 9.51 -1.20
C TYR A 52 1.08 8.71 -0.43
N TYR A 53 0.82 8.47 0.86
CA TYR A 53 1.56 7.49 1.65
C TYR A 53 0.68 6.27 1.84
N GLY A 54 1.24 5.09 1.59
CA GLY A 54 0.48 3.86 1.72
C GLY A 54 1.35 2.62 1.77
N GLU A 55 0.70 1.49 2.02
CA GLU A 55 1.32 0.17 2.12
C GLU A 55 0.88 -0.70 0.95
N ARG A 56 1.85 -1.20 0.17
CA ARG A 56 1.64 -2.08 -0.97
C ARG A 56 1.29 -3.48 -0.48
N THR A 57 0.16 -4.00 -0.94
CA THR A 57 -0.45 -5.20 -0.36
C THR A 57 0.28 -6.52 -0.66
N ARG A 58 1.12 -6.57 -1.71
CA ARG A 58 1.80 -7.80 -2.15
C ARG A 58 2.98 -8.20 -1.28
N ASP A 59 3.66 -7.22 -0.68
CA ASP A 59 4.90 -7.38 0.09
C ASP A 59 4.92 -6.59 1.40
N GLY A 60 3.98 -5.67 1.59
CA GLY A 60 3.86 -4.87 2.82
C GLY A 60 4.81 -3.67 2.86
N GLU A 61 5.51 -3.34 1.77
CA GLU A 61 6.35 -2.14 1.73
C GLU A 61 5.48 -0.88 1.79
N ALA A 62 5.96 0.13 2.52
CA ALA A 62 5.25 1.40 2.68
C ALA A 62 6.15 2.59 2.36
N GLY A 63 5.56 3.64 1.79
CA GLY A 63 6.28 4.82 1.36
C GLY A 63 5.40 5.80 0.60
N TRP A 64 5.99 6.91 0.18
CA TRP A 64 5.37 7.96 -0.61
C TRP A 64 5.37 7.65 -2.10
N PHE A 65 4.29 8.00 -2.80
CA PHE A 65 4.21 7.87 -4.25
C PHE A 65 3.26 8.93 -4.84
N PRO A 66 3.40 9.30 -6.12
CA PRO A 66 2.52 10.27 -6.75
C PRO A 66 1.12 9.68 -6.96
N GLY A 67 0.10 10.29 -6.36
CA GLY A 67 -1.30 9.83 -6.50
C GLY A 67 -1.79 9.81 -7.93
N ALA A 68 -1.26 10.69 -8.79
CA ALA A 68 -1.56 10.76 -10.22
C ALA A 68 -1.22 9.48 -11.00
N TYR A 69 -0.37 8.60 -10.44
CA TYR A 69 -0.02 7.32 -11.06
C TYR A 69 -1.03 6.22 -10.73
N THR A 70 -2.10 6.56 -10.01
CA THR A 70 -3.04 5.58 -9.46
C THR A 70 -4.49 5.94 -9.74
N ALA A 71 -5.36 4.95 -9.66
CA ALA A 71 -6.81 5.12 -9.67
C ALA A 71 -7.41 4.61 -8.36
N GLU A 72 -8.37 5.35 -7.80
CA GLU A 72 -9.11 4.90 -6.62
C GLU A 72 -9.98 3.68 -6.92
N ILE A 73 -9.97 2.72 -5.98
CA ILE A 73 -10.82 1.53 -6.03
C ILE A 73 -12.07 1.81 -5.20
N ALA A 74 -13.06 2.43 -5.83
CA ALA A 74 -14.31 2.79 -5.16
C ALA A 74 -15.20 1.58 -4.80
N SER A 75 -15.11 0.49 -5.58
CA SER A 75 -16.00 -0.67 -5.41
C SER A 75 -15.70 -1.43 -4.09
N PRO A 76 -16.66 -1.51 -3.15
CA PRO A 76 -16.47 -2.26 -1.90
C PRO A 76 -16.21 -3.74 -2.14
N HIS A 77 -16.80 -4.31 -3.20
CA HIS A 77 -16.59 -5.71 -3.58
C HIS A 77 -15.13 -5.96 -3.98
N VAL A 78 -14.54 -5.04 -4.77
CA VAL A 78 -13.14 -5.15 -5.18
C VAL A 78 -12.21 -4.96 -3.98
N ARG A 79 -12.49 -3.97 -3.10
CA ARG A 79 -11.74 -3.77 -1.86
C ARG A 79 -11.74 -5.04 -0.98
N ALA A 80 -12.90 -5.66 -0.80
CA ALA A 80 -13.04 -6.90 -0.04
C ALA A 80 -12.27 -8.08 -0.68
N ARG A 81 -12.26 -8.17 -2.02
CA ARG A 81 -11.49 -9.19 -2.75
C ARG A 81 -9.99 -9.02 -2.54
N ASN A 82 -9.48 -7.81 -2.67
CA ASN A 82 -8.06 -7.49 -2.48
C ASN A 82 -7.62 -7.84 -1.05
N LEU A 83 -8.45 -7.51 -0.05
CA LEU A 83 -8.18 -7.83 1.34
C LEU A 83 -8.08 -9.36 1.58
N ARG A 84 -8.99 -10.14 1.01
CA ARG A 84 -8.94 -11.62 1.07
C ARG A 84 -7.67 -12.18 0.43
N GLN A 85 -7.25 -11.64 -0.71
CA GLN A 85 -6.03 -12.06 -1.39
C GLN A 85 -4.79 -11.77 -0.54
N ARG A 86 -4.71 -10.58 0.07
CA ARG A 86 -3.64 -10.23 1.01
C ARG A 86 -3.57 -11.21 2.19
N TYR A 87 -4.70 -11.50 2.85
CA TYR A 87 -4.70 -12.45 3.96
C TYR A 87 -4.26 -13.85 3.54
N ARG A 88 -4.64 -14.29 2.34
CA ARG A 88 -4.17 -15.57 1.80
C ARG A 88 -2.65 -15.58 1.62
N LEU A 89 -2.07 -14.53 1.06
CA LEU A 89 -0.63 -14.41 0.89
C LEU A 89 0.10 -14.39 2.25
N LEU A 90 -0.38 -13.62 3.22
CA LEU A 90 0.18 -13.56 4.57
C LEU A 90 0.09 -14.91 5.30
N ALA A 91 -1.02 -15.63 5.16
CA ALA A 91 -1.16 -16.97 5.73
C ALA A 91 -0.15 -17.94 5.11
N LEU A 92 0.03 -17.89 3.79
CA LEU A 92 1.00 -18.73 3.09
C LEU A 92 2.44 -18.40 3.51
N SER A 93 2.81 -17.12 3.63
CA SER A 93 4.15 -16.71 4.04
C SER A 93 4.46 -17.06 5.50
N ALA A 94 3.49 -16.91 6.41
CA ALA A 94 3.61 -17.35 7.80
C ALA A 94 3.82 -18.87 7.89
N THR A 95 3.10 -19.64 7.09
CA THR A 95 3.26 -21.11 7.03
C THR A 95 4.63 -21.49 6.48
N TYR A 96 5.12 -20.79 5.45
CA TYR A 96 6.44 -21.01 4.84
C TYR A 96 7.60 -20.72 5.82
N LEU A 97 7.53 -19.61 6.57
CA LEU A 97 8.51 -19.30 7.62
C LEU A 97 8.47 -20.29 8.78
N GLY A 98 7.28 -20.79 9.13
CA GLY A 98 7.11 -21.85 10.14
C GLY A 98 7.75 -23.18 9.74
N GLN A 99 7.72 -23.54 8.45
CA GLN A 99 8.34 -24.77 7.95
C GLN A 99 9.88 -24.70 7.93
N ARG A 100 10.49 -23.52 7.80
CA ARG A 100 11.96 -23.34 7.86
C ARG A 100 12.54 -23.33 9.28
N ARG A 101 11.69 -23.36 10.31
CA ARG A 101 12.09 -23.32 11.73
C ARG A 101 12.18 -24.70 12.40
N LYS A 102 12.08 -25.81 11.67
CA LYS A 102 12.45 -27.12 12.23
C LYS A 102 13.97 -27.30 12.13
N PRO A 103 14.72 -27.29 13.25
CA PRO A 103 16.08 -27.80 13.23
C PRO A 103 16.02 -29.32 13.01
N VAL A 104 16.99 -29.82 12.24
CA VAL A 104 17.36 -31.25 12.21
C VAL A 104 17.96 -31.63 13.55
#